data_AF-A0A8J1LQQ0-F1
#
_entry.id   AF-A0A8J1LQQ0-F1
#
_cell.length_a   1.000
_cell.length_b   1.000
_cell.length_c   1.000
_cell.angle_alpha   90.00
_cell.angle_beta   90.00
_cell.angle_gamma   90.00
#
_symmetry.space_group_name_H-M   'P 1'
#
loop_
_entity.id
_entity.type
_entity.pdbx_description
1 polymer ?
#
loop_
_entity_poly.entity_id
_entity_poly.type
_entity_poly.pdbx_seq_one_letter_code
_entity_poly.pdbx_strand_id
1 'polypeptide(L)'
;MCLCCESFCIWVQSALFLQALGSLVGQIQLYNNRITKGLMDQLLHSIVFQHRIQASRWLKYIGLERIREQGLEQEVYSVLKQKIHSDPLLVIRKSIGITVESLGMNKSMWDTFESQLQDPCEKRRTQAVLALAALGLRHKLILCQLLNMLDTDQSESVRIQIVRLFCSLDLKDSSVLRNLKEKEQGMGSLAREASKALKILEQSMAKPKQNPLVVRDSI
;
A
#
# COMPACT_ATOMS: atom_id res chain seq x y z
N MET A 1 1.37 -40.86 4.97
CA MET A 1 0.48 -39.77 5.41
C MET A 1 0.73 -38.56 4.51
N CYS A 2 -0.24 -38.20 3.68
CA CYS A 2 -0.07 -37.22 2.61
C CYS A 2 -0.28 -35.78 3.11
N LEU A 3 0.78 -34.98 3.08
CA LEU A 3 0.79 -33.52 3.32
C LEU A 3 -0.15 -32.72 2.38
N CYS A 4 -0.65 -33.34 1.31
CA CYS A 4 -1.63 -32.72 0.41
C CYS A 4 -3.04 -32.59 1.01
N CYS A 5 -3.41 -33.38 2.02
CA CYS A 5 -4.77 -33.36 2.57
C CYS A 5 -5.00 -32.19 3.53
N GLU A 6 -3.99 -31.84 4.34
CA GLU A 6 -4.08 -30.70 5.28
C GLU A 6 -4.09 -29.36 4.55
N SER A 7 -3.27 -29.21 3.51
CA SER A 7 -3.24 -27.99 2.69
C SER A 7 -4.57 -27.78 1.95
N PHE A 8 -5.22 -28.87 1.48
CA PHE A 8 -6.51 -28.80 0.81
C PHE A 8 -7.66 -28.50 1.78
N CYS A 9 -7.67 -29.09 2.97
CA CYS A 9 -8.64 -28.76 4.02
C CYS A 9 -8.52 -27.30 4.49
N ILE A 10 -7.30 -26.79 4.71
CA ILE A 10 -7.09 -25.38 5.08
C ILE A 10 -7.57 -24.45 3.96
N TRP A 11 -7.34 -24.80 2.70
CA TRP A 11 -7.78 -24.00 1.55
C TRP A 11 -9.31 -23.98 1.40
N VAL A 12 -9.97 -25.14 1.52
CA VAL A 12 -11.43 -25.26 1.46
C VAL A 12 -12.10 -24.55 2.64
N GLN A 13 -11.54 -24.67 3.85
CA GLN A 13 -12.09 -24.06 5.06
C GLN A 13 -11.87 -22.53 5.08
N SER A 14 -10.76 -22.05 4.50
CA SER A 14 -10.52 -20.61 4.28
C SER A 14 -11.43 -20.05 3.19
N ALA A 15 -11.66 -20.78 2.09
CA ALA A 15 -12.52 -20.36 0.99
C ALA A 15 -14.00 -20.30 1.40
N LEU A 16 -14.49 -21.30 2.15
CA LEU A 16 -15.83 -21.28 2.74
C LEU A 16 -15.98 -20.17 3.78
N PHE A 17 -14.96 -19.92 4.61
CA PHE A 17 -14.98 -18.78 5.52
C PHE A 17 -15.03 -17.44 4.77
N LEU A 18 -14.36 -17.30 3.63
CA LEU A 18 -14.39 -16.07 2.81
C LEU A 18 -15.74 -15.82 2.14
N GLN A 19 -16.38 -16.87 1.61
CA GLN A 19 -17.73 -16.76 1.08
C GLN A 19 -18.74 -16.53 2.19
N ALA A 20 -18.63 -17.26 3.30
CA ALA A 20 -19.52 -17.08 4.44
C ALA A 20 -19.36 -15.70 5.08
N LEU A 21 -18.14 -15.22 5.30
CA LEU A 21 -17.86 -13.88 5.84
C LEU A 21 -18.29 -12.79 4.86
N GLY A 22 -18.09 -12.98 3.56
CA GLY A 22 -18.57 -12.03 2.55
C GLY A 22 -20.10 -11.93 2.50
N SER A 23 -20.79 -13.07 2.58
CA SER A 23 -22.25 -13.12 2.69
C SER A 23 -22.74 -12.59 4.04
N LEU A 24 -22.05 -12.88 5.15
CA LEU A 24 -22.43 -12.43 6.50
C LEU A 24 -22.27 -10.90 6.64
N VAL A 25 -21.15 -10.35 6.17
CA VAL A 25 -20.85 -8.93 6.20
C VAL A 25 -21.75 -8.15 5.22
N GLY A 26 -22.06 -8.74 4.07
CA GLY A 26 -22.94 -8.12 3.06
C GLY A 26 -24.45 -8.23 3.37
N GLN A 27 -24.91 -9.34 3.97
CA GLN A 27 -26.34 -9.60 4.15
C GLN A 27 -26.85 -9.39 5.57
N ILE A 28 -26.00 -9.46 6.60
CA ILE A 28 -26.46 -9.52 8.00
C ILE A 28 -26.18 -8.22 8.78
N GLN A 29 -25.40 -7.27 8.23
CA GLN A 29 -25.04 -5.99 8.88
C GLN A 29 -24.56 -6.11 10.35
N LEU A 30 -24.16 -7.31 10.80
CA LEU A 30 -23.68 -7.55 12.15
C LEU A 30 -22.20 -7.23 12.22
N TYR A 31 -21.87 -5.94 12.18
CA TYR A 31 -20.51 -5.46 12.42
C TYR A 31 -20.25 -5.48 13.92
N ASN A 32 -19.84 -6.63 14.45
CA ASN A 32 -19.42 -6.76 15.83
C ASN A 32 -17.89 -6.66 15.95
N ASN A 33 -17.43 -6.36 17.16
CA ASN A 33 -16.01 -6.28 17.51
C ASN A 33 -15.22 -7.52 17.05
N ARG A 34 -15.80 -8.72 17.19
CA ARG A 34 -15.13 -9.99 16.85
C ARG A 34 -14.81 -10.07 15.35
N ILE A 35 -15.72 -9.62 14.49
CA ILE A 35 -15.49 -9.59 13.04
C ILE A 35 -14.38 -8.59 12.72
N THR A 36 -14.44 -7.36 13.25
CA THR A 36 -13.39 -6.36 13.02
C THR A 36 -12.02 -6.87 13.46
N LYS A 37 -11.94 -7.53 14.63
CA LYS A 37 -10.69 -8.17 15.10
C LYS A 37 -10.25 -9.32 14.20
N GLY A 38 -11.16 -10.17 13.75
CA GLY A 38 -10.86 -11.23 12.80
C GLY A 38 -10.32 -10.70 11.47
N LEU A 39 -10.84 -9.57 10.98
CA LEU A 39 -10.32 -8.90 9.79
C LEU A 39 -8.91 -8.32 10.02
N MET A 40 -8.65 -7.73 11.19
CA MET A 40 -7.30 -7.26 11.54
C MET A 40 -6.31 -8.43 11.61
N ASP A 41 -6.69 -9.54 12.25
CA ASP A 41 -5.88 -10.76 12.32
C ASP A 41 -5.59 -11.33 10.93
N GLN A 42 -6.61 -11.41 10.07
CA GLN A 42 -6.46 -11.85 8.68
C GLN A 42 -5.54 -10.92 7.88
N LEU A 43 -5.62 -9.60 8.10
CA LEU A 43 -4.73 -8.62 7.45
C LEU A 43 -3.28 -8.74 7.91
N LEU A 44 -3.05 -9.08 9.17
CA LEU A 44 -1.72 -9.23 9.77
C LEU A 44 -1.06 -10.56 9.37
N HIS A 45 -1.78 -11.67 9.50
CA HIS A 45 -1.19 -13.01 9.57
C HIS A 45 -1.50 -13.91 8.38
N SER A 46 -2.47 -13.56 7.53
CA SER A 46 -2.80 -14.44 6.41
C SER A 46 -1.65 -14.53 5.41
N ILE A 47 -1.21 -15.75 5.10
CA ILE A 47 -0.20 -16.03 4.08
C ILE A 47 -0.70 -15.70 2.67
N VAL A 48 -2.02 -15.82 2.44
CA VAL A 48 -2.65 -15.59 1.13
C VAL A 48 -2.90 -14.09 0.95
N PHE A 49 -2.26 -13.49 -0.06
CA PHE A 49 -2.35 -12.04 -0.27
C PHE A 49 -3.78 -11.56 -0.57
N GLN A 50 -4.60 -12.37 -1.25
CA GLN A 50 -5.99 -12.04 -1.57
C GLN A 50 -6.83 -11.88 -0.28
N HIS A 51 -6.56 -12.68 0.74
CA HIS A 51 -7.25 -12.60 2.02
C HIS A 51 -6.92 -11.27 2.72
N ARG A 52 -5.68 -10.80 2.61
CA ARG A 52 -5.24 -9.51 3.17
C ARG A 52 -5.91 -8.34 2.45
N ILE A 53 -5.98 -8.37 1.11
CA ILE A 53 -6.71 -7.37 0.32
C ILE A 53 -8.18 -7.35 0.74
N GLN A 54 -8.81 -8.52 0.84
CA GLN A 54 -10.22 -8.61 1.18
C GLN A 54 -10.50 -8.12 2.60
N ALA A 55 -9.64 -8.44 3.56
CA ALA A 55 -9.75 -7.93 4.93
C ALA A 55 -9.67 -6.39 4.98
N SER A 56 -8.73 -5.80 4.25
CA SER A 56 -8.61 -4.35 4.09
C SER A 56 -9.88 -3.73 3.46
N ARG A 57 -10.46 -4.36 2.43
CA ARG A 57 -11.72 -3.89 1.82
C ARG A 57 -12.91 -3.97 2.77
N TRP A 58 -12.99 -5.02 3.58
CA TRP A 58 -14.06 -5.15 4.57
C TRP A 58 -13.94 -4.11 5.68
N LEU A 59 -12.72 -3.81 6.16
CA LEU A 59 -12.51 -2.70 7.10
C LEU A 59 -13.00 -1.36 6.53
N LYS A 60 -12.72 -1.10 5.24
CA LYS A 60 -13.28 0.05 4.53
C LYS A 60 -14.82 0.04 4.53
N TYR A 61 -15.45 -1.10 4.27
CA TYR A 61 -16.91 -1.22 4.19
C TYR A 61 -17.61 -1.08 5.54
N ILE A 62 -17.02 -1.59 6.63
CA ILE A 62 -17.51 -1.38 8.00
C ILE A 62 -17.57 0.12 8.32
N GLY A 63 -16.56 0.88 7.87
CA GLY A 63 -16.49 2.31 8.06
C GLY A 63 -16.03 2.72 9.45
N LEU A 64 -15.58 3.97 9.55
CA LEU A 64 -14.96 4.50 10.77
C LEU A 64 -15.94 4.60 11.94
N GLU A 65 -17.19 4.99 11.69
CA GLU A 65 -18.17 5.19 12.77
C GLU A 65 -18.45 3.89 13.52
N ARG A 66 -18.67 2.78 12.82
CA ARG A 66 -18.86 1.47 13.45
C ARG A 66 -17.60 0.99 14.18
N ILE A 67 -16.42 1.23 13.61
CA ILE A 67 -15.15 0.91 14.26
C ILE A 67 -14.99 1.70 15.59
N ARG A 68 -15.44 2.96 15.61
CA ARG A 68 -15.46 3.81 16.82
C ARG A 68 -16.45 3.34 17.86
N GLU A 69 -17.67 2.99 17.47
CA GLU A 69 -18.68 2.42 18.36
C GLU A 69 -18.18 1.14 19.04
N GLN A 70 -17.31 0.37 18.36
CA GLN A 70 -16.69 -0.84 18.91
C GLN A 70 -15.46 -0.57 19.78
N GLY A 71 -14.98 0.68 19.86
CA GLY A 71 -13.76 1.06 20.59
C GLY A 71 -12.46 0.60 19.92
N LEU A 72 -12.48 0.28 18.62
CA LEU A 72 -11.35 -0.34 17.91
C LEU A 72 -10.56 0.62 17.00
N GLU A 73 -10.89 1.92 17.00
CA GLU A 73 -10.27 2.91 16.10
C GLU A 73 -8.74 2.90 16.19
N GLN A 74 -8.18 2.93 17.40
CA GLN A 74 -6.74 2.97 17.60
C GLN A 74 -6.04 1.67 17.22
N GLU A 75 -6.69 0.53 17.46
CA GLU A 75 -6.17 -0.79 17.09
C GLU A 75 -6.12 -0.94 15.56
N VAL A 76 -7.22 -0.57 14.88
CA VAL A 76 -7.30 -0.54 13.41
C VAL A 76 -6.25 0.40 12.83
N TYR A 77 -6.12 1.61 13.36
CA TYR A 77 -5.12 2.57 12.93
C TYR A 77 -3.69 1.99 13.06
N SER A 78 -3.38 1.36 14.19
CA SER A 78 -2.07 0.75 14.45
C SER A 78 -1.76 -0.37 13.45
N VAL A 79 -2.72 -1.27 13.20
CA VAL A 79 -2.57 -2.36 12.24
C VAL A 79 -2.35 -1.84 10.83
N LEU A 80 -3.17 -0.87 10.38
CA LEU A 80 -3.04 -0.28 9.05
C LEU A 80 -1.68 0.44 8.90
N LYS A 81 -1.29 1.25 9.91
CA LYS A 81 0.00 1.95 9.94
C LYS A 81 1.18 0.99 9.90
N GLN A 82 1.12 -0.14 10.60
CA GLN A 82 2.17 -1.16 10.53
C GLN A 82 2.19 -1.86 9.17
N LYS A 83 1.03 -2.21 8.62
CA LYS A 83 0.96 -3.03 7.40
C LYS A 83 1.24 -2.23 6.13
N ILE A 84 0.98 -0.92 6.12
CA ILE A 84 1.16 -0.07 4.94
C ILE A 84 2.60 -0.02 4.44
N HIS A 85 3.59 -0.27 5.29
CA HIS A 85 5.01 -0.31 4.91
C HIS A 85 5.66 -1.69 5.05
N SER A 86 5.07 -2.62 5.81
CA SER A 86 5.70 -3.91 6.12
C SER A 86 5.22 -5.05 5.24
N ASP A 87 4.08 -4.90 4.56
CA ASP A 87 3.65 -5.93 3.61
C ASP A 87 4.61 -5.97 2.41
N PRO A 88 5.12 -7.15 1.99
CA PRO A 88 6.05 -7.24 0.88
C PRO A 88 5.43 -6.81 -0.46
N LEU A 89 4.11 -6.96 -0.61
CA LEU A 89 3.44 -6.74 -1.89
C LEU A 89 2.84 -5.33 -1.97
N LEU A 90 3.28 -4.57 -2.98
CA LEU A 90 2.80 -3.20 -3.22
C LEU A 90 1.27 -3.13 -3.40
N VAL A 91 0.67 -4.14 -4.04
CA VAL A 91 -0.79 -4.19 -4.25
C VAL A 91 -1.57 -4.19 -2.93
N ILE A 92 -1.05 -4.85 -1.89
CA ILE A 92 -1.66 -4.82 -0.56
C ILE A 92 -1.42 -3.48 0.10
N ARG A 93 -0.20 -2.95 0.04
CA ARG A 93 0.10 -1.62 0.59
C ARG A 93 -0.83 -0.56 0.00
N LYS A 94 -1.07 -0.59 -1.32
CA LYS A 94 -2.05 0.30 -1.99
C LYS A 94 -3.49 0.06 -1.52
N SER A 95 -3.93 -1.19 -1.36
CA SER A 95 -5.26 -1.50 -0.79
C SER A 95 -5.42 -0.90 0.62
N ILE A 96 -4.36 -0.99 1.44
CA ILE A 96 -4.32 -0.38 2.76
C ILE A 96 -4.39 1.15 2.66
N GLY A 97 -3.63 1.77 1.75
CA GLY A 97 -3.69 3.22 1.51
C GLY A 97 -5.10 3.70 1.19
N ILE A 98 -5.81 3.01 0.29
CA ILE A 98 -7.22 3.29 -0.04
C ILE A 98 -8.13 3.12 1.19
N THR A 99 -7.86 2.11 2.02
CA THR A 99 -8.63 1.86 3.25
C THR A 99 -8.43 3.00 4.26
N VAL A 100 -7.17 3.41 4.48
CA VAL A 100 -6.80 4.51 5.35
C VAL A 100 -7.47 5.81 4.92
N GLU A 101 -7.46 6.10 3.61
CA GLU A 101 -8.16 7.26 3.04
C GLU A 101 -9.68 7.16 3.25
N SER A 102 -10.28 6.01 2.96
CA SER A 102 -11.73 5.79 3.12
C SER A 102 -12.19 5.90 4.58
N LEU A 103 -11.30 5.58 5.54
CA LEU A 103 -11.54 5.72 6.97
C LEU A 103 -11.16 7.12 7.50
N GLY A 104 -10.73 8.07 6.66
CA GLY A 104 -10.35 9.41 7.09
C GLY A 104 -9.11 9.47 8.00
N MET A 105 -8.28 8.42 7.99
CA MET A 105 -7.08 8.27 8.83
C MET A 105 -5.79 8.74 8.13
N ASN A 106 -5.88 9.18 6.88
CA ASN A 106 -4.74 9.53 6.03
C ASN A 106 -3.92 10.73 6.55
N LYS A 107 -4.57 11.76 7.12
CA LYS A 107 -3.86 12.96 7.62
C LYS A 107 -2.80 12.62 8.66
N SER A 108 -3.17 11.88 9.70
CA SER A 108 -2.24 11.49 10.77
C SER A 108 -1.15 10.52 10.28
N MET A 109 -1.47 9.67 9.28
CA MET A 109 -0.47 8.82 8.65
C MET A 109 0.53 9.62 7.81
N TRP A 110 0.08 10.59 7.01
CA TRP A 110 0.98 11.49 6.28
C TRP A 110 1.88 12.25 7.23
N ASP A 111 1.34 12.90 8.26
CA ASP A 111 2.15 13.66 9.21
C ASP A 111 3.21 12.77 9.90
N THR A 112 2.86 11.51 10.19
CA THR A 112 3.80 10.52 10.73
C THR A 112 4.92 10.16 9.74
N PHE A 113 4.58 9.83 8.49
CA PHE A 113 5.57 9.30 7.56
C PHE A 113 6.39 10.41 6.89
N GLU A 114 5.82 11.60 6.68
CA GLU A 114 6.55 12.77 6.20
C GLU A 114 7.64 13.18 7.19
N SER A 115 7.36 13.17 8.51
CA SER A 115 8.38 13.45 9.52
C SER A 115 9.47 12.37 9.60
N GLN A 116 9.14 11.11 9.35
CA GLN A 116 10.11 9.99 9.34
C GLN A 116 11.10 10.03 8.17
N LEU A 117 10.85 10.81 7.11
CA LEU A 117 11.79 10.95 6.00
C LEU A 117 13.13 11.59 6.43
N GLN A 118 13.15 12.39 7.50
CA GLN A 118 14.37 13.00 8.05
C GLN A 118 14.94 12.24 9.25
N ASP A 119 14.42 11.05 9.55
CA ASP A 119 14.87 10.28 10.70
C ASP A 119 16.32 9.80 10.53
N PRO A 120 17.17 9.85 11.58
CA PRO A 120 18.54 9.34 11.48
C PRO A 120 18.60 7.84 11.15
N CYS A 121 17.59 7.06 11.53
CA CYS A 121 17.51 5.63 11.26
C CYS A 121 17.06 5.34 9.83
N GLU A 122 17.94 4.67 9.06
CA GLU A 122 17.66 4.19 7.71
C GLU A 122 16.35 3.39 7.59
N LYS A 123 16.08 2.54 8.59
CA LYS A 123 14.87 1.71 8.61
C LYS A 123 13.61 2.55 8.66
N ARG A 124 13.60 3.65 9.42
CA ARG A 124 12.45 4.56 9.54
C ARG A 124 12.26 5.38 8.26
N ARG A 125 13.35 5.83 7.63
CA ARG A 125 13.27 6.48 6.30
C ARG A 125 12.74 5.53 5.23
N THR A 126 13.21 4.29 5.20
CA THR A 126 12.71 3.25 4.28
C THR A 126 11.22 2.99 4.48
N GLN A 127 10.80 2.85 5.74
CA GLN A 127 9.41 2.71 6.15
C GLN A 127 8.53 3.85 5.65
N ALA A 128 9.00 5.10 5.79
CA ALA A 128 8.31 6.28 5.28
C ALA A 128 8.15 6.25 3.76
N VAL A 129 9.22 5.97 3.01
CA VAL A 129 9.17 5.88 1.55
C VAL A 129 8.19 4.79 1.09
N LEU A 130 8.21 3.60 1.72
CA LEU A 130 7.27 2.52 1.38
C LEU A 130 5.82 2.89 1.68
N ALA A 131 5.55 3.57 2.79
CA ALA A 131 4.22 4.04 3.16
C ALA A 131 3.72 5.12 2.18
N LEU A 132 4.56 6.10 1.84
CA LEU A 132 4.20 7.18 0.90
C LEU A 132 3.99 6.66 -0.52
N ALA A 133 4.68 5.61 -0.94
CA ALA A 133 4.41 4.92 -2.21
C ALA A 133 3.01 4.28 -2.27
N ALA A 134 2.38 4.05 -1.11
CA ALA A 134 1.03 3.51 -0.99
C ALA A 134 -0.04 4.57 -0.70
N LEU A 135 0.27 5.57 0.13
CA LEU A 135 -0.63 6.68 0.45
C LEU A 135 -0.71 7.75 -0.65
N GLY A 136 0.33 7.83 -1.49
CA GLY A 136 0.52 8.98 -2.38
C GLY A 136 1.17 10.17 -1.67
N LEU A 137 1.51 11.18 -2.47
CA LEU A 137 2.12 12.42 -1.98
C LEU A 137 1.05 13.49 -1.78
N ARG A 138 1.04 14.08 -0.59
CA ARG A 138 0.08 15.12 -0.23
C ARG A 138 0.38 16.46 -0.91
N HIS A 139 1.66 16.84 -0.98
CA HIS A 139 2.10 18.14 -1.48
C HIS A 139 3.44 18.06 -2.22
N LYS A 140 3.71 19.04 -3.08
CA LYS A 140 4.95 19.16 -3.87
C LYS A 140 6.22 19.25 -3.00
N LEU A 141 6.12 19.78 -1.78
CA LEU A 141 7.25 19.85 -0.85
C LEU A 141 7.83 18.46 -0.53
N ILE A 142 6.98 17.44 -0.39
CA ILE A 142 7.42 16.07 -0.12
C ILE A 142 8.13 15.49 -1.36
N LEU A 143 7.67 15.82 -2.57
CA LEU A 143 8.38 15.45 -3.79
C LEU A 143 9.78 16.08 -3.85
N CYS A 144 9.90 17.37 -3.54
CA CYS A 144 11.21 18.04 -3.47
C CYS A 144 12.12 17.39 -2.42
N GLN A 145 11.57 17.04 -1.26
CA GLN A 145 12.32 16.35 -0.21
C GLN A 145 12.81 14.96 -0.65
N LEU A 146 11.95 14.18 -1.33
CA LEU A 146 12.34 12.88 -1.88
C LEU A 146 13.43 13.00 -2.95
N LEU A 147 13.37 14.03 -3.80
CA LEU A 147 14.43 14.31 -4.78
C LEU A 147 15.75 14.64 -4.08
N ASN A 148 15.73 15.50 -3.05
CA ASN A 148 16.92 15.80 -2.27
C ASN A 148 17.49 14.55 -1.57
N MET A 149 16.64 13.69 -1.01
CA MET A 149 17.07 12.42 -0.41
C MET A 149 17.65 11.46 -1.46
N LEU A 150 17.11 11.42 -2.68
CA LEU A 150 17.68 10.62 -3.77
C LEU A 150 19.12 11.04 -4.12
N ASP A 151 19.44 12.33 -3.94
CA ASP A 151 20.79 12.85 -4.16
C ASP A 151 21.71 12.66 -2.95
N THR A 152 21.20 12.80 -1.73
CA THR A 152 22.03 13.02 -0.53
C THR A 152 21.95 11.92 0.55
N ASP A 153 20.96 11.02 0.48
CA ASP A 153 20.83 9.96 1.49
C ASP A 153 22.02 8.99 1.41
N GLN A 154 22.59 8.69 2.58
CA GLN A 154 23.74 7.82 2.73
C GLN A 154 23.42 6.37 2.36
N SER A 155 22.16 5.94 2.53
CA SER A 155 21.74 4.59 2.17
C SER A 155 21.34 4.51 0.70
N GLU A 156 22.08 3.72 -0.08
CA GLU A 156 21.67 3.34 -1.43
C GLU A 156 20.33 2.60 -1.44
N SER A 157 20.04 1.80 -0.41
CA SER A 157 18.76 1.10 -0.27
C SER A 157 17.59 2.09 -0.21
N VAL A 158 17.69 3.14 0.60
CA VAL A 158 16.66 4.20 0.68
C VAL A 158 16.50 4.89 -0.67
N ARG A 159 17.60 5.26 -1.33
CA ARG A 159 17.58 5.90 -2.65
C ARG A 159 16.90 5.03 -3.71
N ILE A 160 17.17 3.72 -3.72
CA ILE A 160 16.48 2.75 -4.59
C ILE A 160 14.98 2.71 -4.30
N GLN A 161 14.55 2.75 -3.03
CA GLN A 161 13.13 2.79 -2.70
C GLN A 161 12.45 4.08 -3.16
N ILE A 162 13.16 5.22 -3.15
CA ILE A 162 12.64 6.49 -3.68
C ILE A 162 12.40 6.38 -5.19
N VAL A 163 13.35 5.81 -5.93
CA VAL A 163 13.17 5.55 -7.37
C VAL A 163 11.93 4.67 -7.62
N ARG A 164 11.75 3.61 -6.82
CA ARG A 164 10.57 2.74 -6.91
C ARG A 164 9.27 3.43 -6.54
N LEU A 165 9.30 4.38 -5.59
CA LEU A 165 8.15 5.22 -5.27
C LEU A 165 7.74 6.05 -6.48
N PHE A 166 8.68 6.68 -7.18
CA PHE A 166 8.38 7.48 -8.38
C PHE A 166 7.67 6.65 -9.45
N CYS A 167 8.10 5.41 -9.69
CA CYS A 167 7.38 4.49 -10.58
C CYS A 167 6.00 4.10 -10.05
N SER A 168 5.91 3.79 -8.74
CA SER A 168 4.68 3.31 -8.12
C SER A 168 3.56 4.34 -8.18
N LEU A 169 3.92 5.63 -8.16
CA LEU A 169 3.02 6.76 -8.25
C LEU A 169 2.91 7.36 -9.66
N ASP A 170 3.57 6.77 -10.66
CA ASP A 170 3.60 7.25 -12.05
C ASP A 170 4.02 8.73 -12.18
N LEU A 171 5.03 9.16 -11.41
CA LEU A 171 5.49 10.56 -11.39
C LEU A 171 6.31 10.89 -12.63
N LYS A 172 5.78 11.79 -13.46
CA LYS A 172 6.34 12.21 -14.76
C LYS A 172 6.87 13.65 -14.76
N ASP A 173 7.00 14.25 -13.59
CA ASP A 173 7.56 15.59 -13.44
C ASP A 173 8.94 15.69 -14.09
N SER A 174 9.20 16.80 -14.78
CA SER A 174 10.49 17.01 -15.48
C SER A 174 11.69 16.93 -14.54
N SER A 175 11.53 17.34 -13.27
CA SER A 175 12.55 17.21 -12.23
C SER A 175 12.85 15.76 -11.88
N VAL A 176 11.82 14.92 -11.79
CA VAL A 176 11.95 13.47 -11.55
C VAL A 176 12.67 12.82 -12.72
N LEU A 177 12.20 13.05 -13.95
CA LEU A 177 12.81 12.45 -15.14
C LEU A 177 14.27 12.88 -15.33
N ARG A 178 14.58 14.16 -15.08
CA ARG A 178 15.97 14.66 -15.15
C ARG A 178 16.85 13.98 -14.11
N ASN A 179 16.41 13.93 -12.84
CA ASN A 179 17.20 13.31 -11.78
C ASN A 179 17.43 11.81 -12.05
N LEU A 180 16.40 11.09 -12.52
CA LEU A 180 16.54 9.69 -12.91
C LEU A 180 17.55 9.49 -14.06
N LYS A 181 17.56 10.37 -15.08
CA LYS A 181 18.55 10.32 -16.18
C LYS A 181 19.97 10.56 -15.67
N GLU A 182 20.15 11.48 -14.73
CA GLU A 182 21.44 11.69 -14.07
C GLU A 182 21.87 10.44 -13.30
N LYS A 183 20.96 9.77 -12.58
CA LYS A 183 21.27 8.53 -11.84
C LYS A 183 21.54 7.34 -12.75
N GLU A 184 20.90 7.25 -13.91
CA GLU A 184 21.13 6.20 -14.90
C GLU A 184 22.57 6.20 -15.44
N GLN A 185 23.21 7.38 -15.55
CA GLN A 185 24.60 7.51 -16.00
C GLN A 185 25.62 7.00 -14.98
N GLY A 186 25.19 6.75 -13.74
CA GLY A 186 26.04 6.18 -12.70
C GLY A 186 26.32 4.69 -12.89
N MET A 187 26.88 4.07 -11.85
CA MET A 187 27.15 2.63 -11.80
C MET A 187 26.40 1.99 -10.62
N GLY A 188 26.27 0.67 -10.62
CA GLY A 188 25.71 -0.08 -9.50
C GLY A 188 24.19 -0.28 -9.54
N SER A 189 23.60 -0.62 -8.39
CA SER A 189 22.19 -0.98 -8.29
C SER A 189 21.26 0.21 -8.49
N LEU A 190 21.62 1.39 -7.98
CA LEU A 190 20.84 2.61 -8.17
C LEU A 190 20.68 2.98 -9.65
N ALA A 191 21.76 2.91 -10.44
CA ALA A 191 21.71 3.22 -11.87
C ALA A 191 20.81 2.24 -12.65
N ARG A 192 20.87 0.94 -12.32
CA ARG A 192 20.00 -0.08 -12.90
C ARG A 192 18.53 0.15 -12.56
N GLU A 193 18.23 0.53 -11.31
CA GLU A 193 16.86 0.84 -10.89
C GLU A 193 16.36 2.12 -11.59
N ALA A 194 17.20 3.15 -11.72
CA ALA A 194 16.85 4.38 -12.43
C ALA A 194 16.56 4.13 -13.91
N SER A 195 17.38 3.33 -14.59
CA SER A 195 17.14 2.93 -15.99
C SER A 195 15.82 2.17 -16.15
N LYS A 196 15.54 1.23 -15.24
CA LYS A 196 14.27 0.51 -15.22
C LYS A 196 13.10 1.45 -14.98
N ALA A 197 13.25 2.41 -14.07
CA ALA A 197 12.22 3.38 -13.73
C ALA A 197 11.85 4.27 -14.92
N LEU A 198 12.85 4.80 -15.63
CA LEU A 198 12.65 5.59 -16.84
C LEU A 198 11.86 4.82 -17.90
N LYS A 199 12.25 3.58 -18.19
CA LYS A 199 11.54 2.72 -19.16
C LYS A 199 10.07 2.53 -18.78
N ILE A 200 9.77 2.30 -17.50
CA ILE A 200 8.39 2.13 -17.02
C ILE A 200 7.58 3.43 -17.22
N LEU A 201 8.14 4.57 -16.85
CA LEU A 201 7.48 5.87 -16.96
C LEU A 201 7.29 6.30 -18.43
N GLU A 202 8.24 6.00 -19.31
CA GLU A 202 8.13 6.25 -20.75
C GLU A 202 7.05 5.38 -21.40
N GLN A 203 7.01 4.10 -21.06
CA GLN A 203 5.95 3.19 -21.53
C GLN A 203 4.56 3.64 -21.07
N SER A 204 4.45 4.19 -19.86
CA SER A 204 3.17 4.71 -19.37
C SER A 204 2.79 6.06 -19.98
N MET A 205 3.72 6.82 -20.58
CA MET A 205 3.42 8.00 -21.40
C MET A 205 2.90 7.62 -22.80
N ALA A 206 3.39 6.52 -23.37
CA ALA A 206 3.01 6.05 -24.71
C ALA A 206 1.63 5.36 -24.75
N LYS A 207 1.10 4.90 -23.61
CA LYS A 207 -0.22 4.27 -23.53
C LYS A 207 -1.31 5.32 -23.31
N PRO A 208 -2.37 5.40 -24.16
CA PRO A 208 -3.53 6.22 -23.85
C PRO A 208 -4.20 5.70 -22.57
N LYS A 209 -4.65 6.61 -21.70
CA LYS A 209 -5.38 6.25 -20.47
C LYS A 209 -6.61 5.41 -20.84
N GLN A 210 -6.58 4.10 -20.57
CA GLN A 210 -7.80 3.30 -20.58
C GLN A 210 -8.65 3.77 -19.39
N ASN A 211 -9.76 4.43 -19.69
CA ASN A 211 -10.82 4.65 -18.71
C ASN A 211 -11.26 3.28 -18.17
N PRO A 212 -11.37 3.09 -16.84
CA PRO A 212 -12.01 1.89 -16.30
C PRO A 212 -13.47 1.91 -16.73
N LEU A 213 -13.83 0.99 -17.62
CA LEU A 213 -15.16 0.41 -17.82
C LEU A 213 -16.34 1.37 -17.56
N VAL A 214 -16.76 2.09 -18.59
CA VAL A 214 -18.18 2.43 -18.75
C VAL A 214 -18.90 1.10 -18.96
N VAL A 215 -19.37 0.49 -17.86
CA VAL A 215 -20.47 -0.48 -17.98
C VAL A 215 -21.67 0.34 -18.39
N ARG A 216 -22.06 0.16 -19.65
CA ARG A 216 -23.30 0.69 -20.19
C ARG A 216 -24.43 -0.01 -19.45
N ASP A 217 -25.15 0.73 -18.63
CA ASP A 217 -26.53 0.34 -18.33
C ASP A 217 -27.31 0.53 -19.63
N SER A 218 -27.68 -0.58 -20.24
CA SER A 218 -28.59 -0.63 -21.38
C SER A 218 -29.73 -1.58 -21.02
N ILE A 219 -30.87 -0.92 -20.73
CA ILE A 219 -32.25 -1.41 -20.67
C ILE A 219 -32.60 -2.28 -19.46
#